data_AF-A0A1Q3TNS9-F1
#
_entry.id   AF-A0A1Q3TNS9-F1
#
_cell.length_a   1.000
_cell.length_b   1.000
_cell.length_c   1.000
_cell.angle_alpha   90.00
_cell.angle_beta   90.00
_cell.angle_gamma   90.00
#
_symmetry.space_group_name_H-M   'P 1'
#
loop_
_entity.id
_entity.type
_entity.pdbx_description
1 polymer ?
#
loop_
_entity_poly.entity_id
_entity_poly.type
_entity_poly.pdbx_seq_one_letter_code
_entity_poly.pdbx_strand_id
1 'polypeptide(L)'
;MNRIFFSFSLSALMLLAFKASAQRKDKEYNPFESIGKKGKVVSAYGGRFIEVFDTDSIQRIGSVLFNIYQKKIVILLEPDSVFIKTSDNTGASRWYSVDPLADRFTSFSPYNFALNNPILFNDPDGRAARPFGDFYDQQGNKIGTDGKNDQKLYVVTDAKEVAAAQKTTAKGQKLDADKMTSEVLLASNHVRSEMGEAVDASNKPSVKAGDKTGGYHEEGGYYGKNAKGDEIVIDANPGGAYVKGTSGASIDPTTPGDQYANQAAWRAQDKKEGTFHVHFSGAADPGYVFQMSPSGADLRNSVTRVTTEGMTGNHYVLGAGNNTVYVYKPVNGVGTVIATFPLDKFVIIQVK
;
A
#
# COMPACT_ATOMS: atom_id res chain seq x y z
N MET A 1 3.58 44.46 83.29
CA MET A 1 3.31 45.88 83.00
C MET A 1 3.10 46.08 81.51
N ASN A 2 1.94 46.63 81.15
CA ASN A 2 1.51 47.31 79.93
C ASN A 2 1.87 46.83 78.51
N ARG A 3 0.76 46.60 77.79
CA ARG A 3 0.54 46.51 76.33
C ARG A 3 1.08 47.73 75.58
N ILE A 4 1.39 47.58 74.28
CA ILE A 4 0.88 48.42 73.17
C ILE A 4 1.00 47.63 71.85
N PHE A 5 -0.09 47.67 71.10
CA PHE A 5 -0.30 47.09 69.78
C PHE A 5 0.39 47.91 68.68
N PHE A 6 0.89 47.24 67.64
CA PHE A 6 0.81 47.77 66.27
C PHE A 6 0.35 46.66 65.34
N SER A 7 -0.97 46.57 65.19
CA SER A 7 -1.61 45.99 64.01
C SER A 7 -1.36 46.97 62.87
N PHE A 8 -0.66 46.56 61.80
CA PHE A 8 -0.91 47.01 60.43
C PHE A 8 -0.06 46.18 59.45
N SER A 9 -0.73 45.72 58.38
CA SER A 9 -0.15 45.36 57.07
C SER A 9 0.24 43.91 56.72
N LEU A 10 -0.39 42.86 57.28
CA LEU A 10 -0.39 41.56 56.57
C LEU A 10 -1.36 41.56 55.36
N SER A 11 -2.39 42.43 55.39
CA SER A 11 -3.34 42.60 54.28
C SER A 11 -2.77 43.37 53.08
N ALA A 12 -1.68 44.13 53.25
CA ALA A 12 -1.07 44.90 52.16
C ALA A 12 -0.17 44.02 51.27
N LEU A 13 0.53 43.04 51.85
CA LEU A 13 1.41 42.15 51.09
C LEU A 13 0.62 41.13 50.25
N MET A 14 -0.55 40.69 50.75
CA MET A 14 -1.43 39.79 50.01
C MET A 14 -2.16 40.53 48.87
N LEU A 15 -2.46 41.83 49.01
CA LEU A 15 -3.00 42.64 47.90
C LEU A 15 -1.93 42.98 46.84
N LEU A 16 -0.65 43.14 47.19
CA LEU A 16 0.41 43.33 46.20
C LEU A 16 0.73 42.03 45.43
N ALA A 17 0.70 40.87 46.09
CA ALA A 17 0.87 39.59 45.40
C ALA A 17 -0.29 39.26 44.45
N PHE A 18 -1.52 39.66 44.79
CA PHE A 18 -2.67 39.54 43.89
C PHE A 18 -2.70 40.58 42.76
N LYS A 19 -2.06 41.74 42.91
CA LYS A 19 -1.88 42.69 41.79
C LYS A 19 -0.75 42.30 40.84
N ALA A 20 0.28 41.59 41.31
CA ALA A 20 1.35 41.10 40.45
C ALA A 20 0.95 39.86 39.61
N SER A 21 -0.02 39.05 40.08
CA SER A 21 -0.58 37.96 39.28
C SER A 21 -1.71 38.40 38.33
N ALA A 22 -2.27 39.60 38.53
CA ALA A 22 -3.35 40.16 37.74
C ALA A 22 -2.90 41.39 36.95
N GLN A 23 -1.98 41.20 35.99
CA GLN A 23 -1.87 41.97 34.74
C GLN A 23 -0.60 41.57 33.96
N ARG A 24 -0.48 40.30 33.56
CA ARG A 24 0.08 40.04 32.23
C ARG A 24 -1.12 39.97 31.31
N LYS A 25 -1.46 41.08 30.66
CA LYS A 25 -2.31 40.99 29.46
C LYS A 25 -1.52 40.08 28.52
N ASP A 26 -2.00 38.87 28.31
CA ASP A 26 -1.44 37.96 27.32
C ASP A 26 -1.29 38.73 26.03
N LYS A 27 -0.04 38.84 25.55
CA LYS A 27 0.26 39.48 24.29
C LYS A 27 -0.53 38.66 23.25
N GLU A 28 -1.48 39.28 22.57
CA GLU A 28 -2.29 38.60 21.55
C GLU A 28 -1.34 37.95 20.54
N TYR A 29 -1.29 36.62 20.54
CA TYR A 29 -0.37 35.85 19.69
C TYR A 29 -0.71 36.11 18.23
N ASN A 30 0.23 36.71 17.49
CA ASN A 30 0.07 37.03 16.08
C ASN A 30 1.05 36.20 15.24
N PRO A 31 0.60 35.12 14.58
CA PRO A 31 1.48 34.26 13.78
C PRO A 31 2.09 34.96 12.55
N PHE A 32 1.64 36.17 12.22
CA PHE A 32 2.15 36.97 11.11
C PHE A 32 3.08 38.12 11.54
N GLU A 33 3.51 38.17 12.81
CA GLU A 33 4.40 39.21 13.32
C GLU A 33 5.71 39.29 12.50
N SER A 34 6.26 38.15 12.08
CA SER A 34 7.50 38.05 11.28
C SER A 34 7.40 38.70 9.89
N ILE A 35 6.20 38.82 9.34
CA ILE A 35 5.95 39.45 8.02
C ILE A 35 5.25 40.81 8.16
N GLY A 36 5.23 41.38 9.37
CA GLY A 36 4.70 42.71 9.65
C GLY A 36 3.17 42.84 9.48
N LYS A 37 2.43 41.73 9.39
CA LYS A 37 0.98 41.74 9.26
C LYS A 37 0.31 41.48 10.60
N LYS A 38 -0.89 42.04 10.81
CA LYS A 38 -1.74 41.74 11.96
C LYS A 38 -2.78 40.71 11.56
N GLY A 39 -2.86 39.59 12.27
CA GLY A 39 -3.94 38.61 12.12
C GLY A 39 -4.45 38.14 13.47
N LYS A 40 -5.77 37.93 13.56
CA LYS A 40 -6.42 37.37 14.74
C LYS A 40 -6.42 35.84 14.64
N VAL A 41 -5.91 35.15 15.65
CA VAL A 41 -6.00 33.69 15.73
C VAL A 41 -7.43 33.32 16.06
N VAL A 42 -8.07 32.58 15.15
CA VAL A 42 -9.42 32.05 15.35
C VAL A 42 -9.27 30.64 15.92
N SER A 43 -9.69 30.46 17.17
CA SER A 43 -9.74 29.13 17.80
C SER A 43 -10.85 28.29 17.19
N ALA A 44 -10.64 26.98 17.03
CA ALA A 44 -11.64 26.07 16.48
C ALA A 44 -12.96 26.07 17.28
N TYR A 45 -12.90 26.40 18.58
CA TYR A 45 -14.05 26.40 19.49
C TYR A 45 -14.46 27.77 20.03
N GLY A 46 -14.11 28.85 19.32
CA GLY A 46 -14.52 30.22 19.70
C GLY A 46 -14.10 30.64 21.12
N GLY A 47 -12.96 30.15 21.62
CA GLY A 47 -12.40 30.49 22.93
C GLY A 47 -12.97 29.71 24.11
N ARG A 48 -13.80 28.67 23.88
CA ARG A 48 -14.33 27.83 24.97
C ARG A 48 -13.28 26.96 25.66
N PHE A 49 -12.17 26.66 24.99
CA PHE A 49 -11.07 25.86 25.51
C PHE A 49 -9.75 26.62 25.35
N ILE A 50 -8.81 26.37 26.26
CA ILE A 50 -7.43 26.85 26.14
C ILE A 50 -6.76 26.00 25.05
N GLU A 51 -6.63 26.56 23.86
CA GLU A 51 -5.87 25.95 22.76
C GLU A 51 -4.40 26.36 22.91
N VAL A 52 -3.54 25.40 23.24
CA VAL A 52 -2.09 25.59 23.36
C VAL A 52 -1.44 25.15 22.05
N PHE A 53 -0.80 26.08 21.35
CA PHE A 53 0.02 25.77 20.19
C PHE A 53 1.48 25.74 20.64
N ASP A 54 2.11 24.58 20.55
CA ASP A 54 3.53 24.45 20.86
C ASP A 54 4.34 25.18 19.77
N THR A 55 4.97 26.28 20.16
CA THR A 55 5.76 27.14 19.25
C THR A 55 7.26 26.94 19.45
N ASP A 56 7.64 26.01 20.33
CA ASP A 56 9.06 25.78 20.58
C ASP A 56 9.69 25.03 19.39
N SER A 57 10.89 25.47 19.05
CA SER A 57 11.72 24.82 18.05
C SER A 57 12.17 23.43 18.47
N ILE A 58 12.14 23.13 19.78
CA ILE A 58 12.55 21.86 20.37
C ILE A 58 11.35 21.20 21.04
N GLN A 59 11.00 20.00 20.58
CA GLN A 59 9.97 19.17 21.22
C GLN A 59 10.59 17.96 21.91
N ARG A 60 10.02 17.58 23.05
CA ARG A 60 10.36 16.32 23.71
C ARG A 60 9.51 15.19 23.15
N ILE A 61 10.17 14.18 22.60
CA ILE A 61 9.58 12.92 22.16
C ILE A 61 10.28 11.80 22.92
N GLY A 62 9.62 11.23 23.92
CA GLY A 62 10.25 10.17 24.71
C GLY A 62 11.40 10.71 25.58
N SER A 63 12.54 10.03 25.47
CA SER A 63 13.85 10.43 26.00
C SER A 63 14.64 11.32 25.02
N VAL A 64 14.03 11.83 23.94
CA VAL A 64 14.72 12.62 22.92
C VAL A 64 14.18 14.05 22.91
N LEU A 65 15.07 15.03 22.96
CA LEU A 65 14.75 16.42 22.58
C LEU A 65 15.09 16.58 21.10
N PHE A 66 14.10 16.92 20.29
CA PHE A 66 14.19 16.99 18.84
C PHE A 66 13.84 18.38 18.33
N ASN A 67 14.71 18.97 17.50
CA ASN A 67 14.44 20.22 16.84
C ASN A 67 13.59 19.98 15.60
N ILE A 68 12.33 20.41 15.63
CA ILE A 68 11.33 20.10 14.59
C ILE A 68 11.59 20.84 13.27
N TYR A 69 12.24 22.01 13.31
CA TYR A 69 12.56 22.79 12.11
C TYR A 69 13.81 22.27 11.41
N GLN A 70 14.86 21.98 12.18
CA GLN A 70 16.14 21.51 11.65
C GLN A 70 16.15 19.99 11.41
N LYS A 71 15.13 19.28 11.89
CA LYS A 71 15.03 17.81 11.89
C LYS A 71 16.25 17.14 12.53
N LYS A 72 16.70 17.66 13.67
CA LYS A 72 17.90 17.18 14.37
C LYS A 72 17.58 16.81 15.82
N ILE A 73 18.19 15.72 16.28
CA ILE A 73 18.25 15.39 17.71
C ILE A 73 19.12 16.43 18.38
N VAL A 74 18.57 17.10 19.40
CA VAL A 74 19.29 18.08 20.22
C VAL A 74 19.99 17.35 21.36
N ILE A 75 19.25 16.58 22.15
CA ILE A 75 19.75 15.86 23.33
C ILE A 75 19.03 14.52 23.46
N LEU A 76 19.77 13.49 23.88
CA LEU A 76 19.22 12.27 24.45
C LEU A 76 19.20 12.44 25.97
N LEU A 77 18.02 12.49 26.56
CA LEU A 77 17.80 12.56 27.99
C LEU A 77 17.99 11.17 28.61
N GLU A 78 18.63 11.10 29.77
CA GLU A 78 18.64 9.86 30.54
C GLU A 78 17.22 9.56 31.04
N PRO A 79 16.67 8.37 30.75
CA PRO A 79 15.33 8.02 31.17
C PRO A 79 15.30 7.84 32.70
N ASP A 80 14.50 8.65 33.39
CA ASP A 80 14.27 8.48 34.82
C ASP A 80 13.38 7.26 35.11
N SER A 81 13.36 6.81 36.36
CA SER A 81 12.62 5.60 36.77
C SER A 81 11.11 5.70 36.55
N VAL A 82 10.55 6.91 36.54
CA VAL A 82 9.13 7.15 36.24
C VAL A 82 8.90 6.98 34.74
N PHE A 83 9.82 7.51 33.93
CA PHE A 83 9.80 7.41 32.47
C PHE A 83 9.81 5.96 32.03
N ILE A 84 10.73 5.15 32.55
CA ILE A 84 10.85 3.70 32.25
C ILE A 84 9.52 2.98 32.54
N LYS A 85 8.89 3.27 33.68
CA LYS A 85 7.61 2.66 34.07
C LYS A 85 6.43 3.11 33.20
N THR A 86 6.43 4.35 32.73
CA THR A 86 5.38 4.88 31.84
C THR A 86 5.60 4.56 30.37
N SER A 87 6.84 4.31 29.96
CA SER A 87 7.22 3.96 28.59
C SER A 87 7.21 2.46 28.33
N ASP A 88 7.06 1.62 29.35
CA ASP A 88 6.94 0.17 29.20
C ASP A 88 5.50 -0.21 28.83
N ASN A 89 5.22 -0.32 27.52
CA ASN A 89 3.95 -0.80 27.00
C ASN A 89 3.93 -2.31 26.74
N THR A 90 4.92 -3.08 27.17
CA THR A 90 5.02 -4.51 26.82
C THR A 90 3.76 -5.30 27.19
N GLY A 91 3.00 -4.85 28.21
CA GLY A 91 1.70 -5.41 28.60
C GLY A 91 0.46 -4.80 27.90
N ALA A 92 0.60 -3.72 27.13
CA ALA A 92 -0.53 -2.98 26.56
C ALA A 92 -0.99 -3.49 25.18
N SER A 93 -0.19 -4.34 24.52
CA SER A 93 -0.50 -4.96 23.21
C SER A 93 -1.01 -3.97 22.14
N ARG A 94 -0.47 -2.74 22.11
CA ARG A 94 -0.87 -1.63 21.22
C ARG A 94 0.36 -0.82 20.79
N TRP A 95 0.24 -0.04 19.73
CA TRP A 95 1.30 0.87 19.29
C TRP A 95 1.43 2.11 20.19
N TYR A 96 2.64 2.68 20.28
CA TYR A 96 2.93 3.91 21.04
C TYR A 96 2.43 5.18 20.35
N SER A 97 2.37 5.16 19.03
CA SER A 97 1.93 6.27 18.18
C SER A 97 0.75 5.83 17.33
N VAL A 98 -0.02 6.82 16.86
CA VAL A 98 -1.05 6.60 15.84
C VAL A 98 -0.42 5.98 14.60
N ASP A 99 -1.04 4.92 14.10
CA ASP A 99 -0.74 4.32 12.81
C ASP A 99 -0.84 5.39 11.70
N PRO A 100 0.22 5.62 10.89
CA PRO A 100 0.18 6.56 9.77
C PRO A 100 -0.93 6.31 8.73
N LEU A 101 -1.49 5.09 8.69
CA LEU A 101 -2.59 4.68 7.84
C LEU A 101 -3.90 4.49 8.63
N ALA A 102 -4.01 5.00 9.85
CA ALA A 102 -5.21 4.86 10.69
C ALA A 102 -6.52 5.27 9.97
N ASP A 103 -6.47 6.27 9.09
CA ASP A 103 -7.61 6.71 8.30
C ASP A 103 -8.16 5.65 7.32
N ARG A 104 -7.34 4.65 6.95
CA ARG A 104 -7.76 3.49 6.15
C ARG A 104 -8.46 2.41 6.98
N PHE A 105 -8.34 2.47 8.31
CA PHE A 105 -8.87 1.48 9.26
C PHE A 105 -9.87 2.14 10.22
N THR A 106 -10.85 2.87 9.69
CA THR A 106 -11.81 3.67 10.47
C THR A 106 -12.60 2.87 11.52
N SER A 107 -12.78 1.56 11.31
CA SER A 107 -13.43 0.65 12.25
C SER A 107 -12.53 0.21 13.42
N PHE A 108 -11.24 0.52 13.37
CA PHE A 108 -10.24 0.12 14.36
C PHE A 108 -9.66 1.34 15.07
N SER A 109 -9.14 1.12 16.27
CA SER A 109 -8.44 2.18 16.97
C SER A 109 -7.16 2.56 16.18
N PRO A 110 -6.77 3.84 16.16
CA PRO A 110 -5.52 4.28 15.53
C PRO A 110 -4.25 3.68 16.15
N TYR A 111 -4.37 2.97 17.28
CA TYR A 111 -3.29 2.26 17.97
C TYR A 111 -3.50 0.73 17.97
N ASN A 112 -4.33 0.19 17.07
CA ASN A 112 -4.58 -1.25 17.01
C ASN A 112 -3.30 -2.01 16.66
N PHE A 113 -3.10 -3.19 17.25
CA PHE A 113 -2.04 -4.11 16.84
C PHE A 113 -2.68 -5.31 16.14
N ALA A 114 -2.23 -5.62 14.92
CA ALA A 114 -2.67 -6.78 14.16
C ALA A 114 -4.22 -6.90 14.03
N LEU A 115 -4.94 -5.78 13.87
CA LEU A 115 -6.41 -5.75 13.83
C LEU A 115 -7.09 -6.43 15.04
N ASN A 116 -6.43 -6.41 16.20
CA ASN A 116 -6.80 -7.13 17.41
C ASN A 116 -6.85 -8.67 17.24
N ASN A 117 -6.21 -9.23 16.21
CA ASN A 117 -6.10 -10.66 15.99
C ASN A 117 -4.66 -11.07 15.62
N PRO A 118 -3.73 -11.07 16.61
CA PRO A 118 -2.32 -11.39 16.40
C PRO A 118 -2.05 -12.88 16.12
N ILE A 119 -3.09 -13.73 16.15
CA ILE A 119 -3.00 -15.13 15.73
C ILE A 119 -3.02 -15.22 14.20
N LEU A 120 -3.86 -14.40 13.54
CA LEU A 120 -4.05 -14.42 12.09
C LEU A 120 -3.28 -13.32 11.35
N PHE A 121 -2.90 -12.25 12.04
CA PHE A 121 -2.23 -11.12 11.42
C PHE A 121 -0.99 -10.72 12.19
N ASN A 122 -0.05 -10.11 11.48
CA ASN A 122 1.13 -9.51 12.08
C ASN A 122 1.30 -8.11 11.49
N ASP A 123 1.61 -7.14 12.34
CA ASP A 123 1.86 -5.76 11.96
C ASP A 123 3.27 -5.41 12.44
N PRO A 124 4.32 -5.66 11.65
CA PRO A 124 5.70 -5.47 12.12
C PRO A 124 6.15 -4.00 12.10
N ASP A 125 5.57 -3.20 11.20
CA ASP A 125 5.97 -1.80 10.97
C ASP A 125 4.92 -0.78 11.43
N GLY A 126 3.80 -1.24 11.99
CA GLY A 126 2.78 -0.42 12.64
C GLY A 126 1.95 0.41 11.69
N ARG A 127 1.74 -0.12 10.48
CA ARG A 127 1.08 0.58 9.37
C ARG A 127 -0.11 -0.18 8.81
N ALA A 128 -0.05 -1.50 8.82
CA ALA A 128 -1.11 -2.37 8.34
C ALA A 128 -0.82 -3.80 8.78
N ALA A 129 -1.80 -4.45 9.37
CA ALA A 129 -1.70 -5.87 9.67
C ALA A 129 -1.63 -6.65 8.34
N ARG A 130 -0.53 -7.36 8.11
CA ARG A 130 -0.26 -8.04 6.84
C ARG A 130 -0.60 -9.52 6.91
N PRO A 131 -1.18 -10.09 5.84
CA PRO A 131 -1.47 -11.51 5.77
C PRO A 131 -0.19 -12.34 5.57
N PHE A 132 -0.23 -13.59 6.03
CA PHE A 132 0.80 -14.60 5.80
C PHE A 132 0.89 -15.05 4.33
N GLY A 133 1.93 -15.82 4.01
CA GLY A 133 2.04 -16.60 2.79
C GLY A 133 0.83 -17.51 2.63
N ASP A 134 -0.01 -17.22 1.65
CA ASP A 134 -1.33 -17.84 1.49
C ASP A 134 -1.42 -18.66 0.21
N PHE A 135 -2.12 -19.78 0.30
CA PHE A 135 -2.33 -20.72 -0.79
C PHE A 135 -3.80 -20.71 -1.20
N TYR A 136 -4.03 -20.71 -2.50
CA TYR A 136 -5.36 -20.71 -3.11
C TYR A 136 -5.47 -21.81 -4.16
N ASP A 137 -6.69 -22.29 -4.39
CA ASP A 137 -6.99 -23.07 -5.60
C ASP A 137 -7.19 -22.14 -6.82
N GLN A 138 -7.32 -22.72 -8.02
CA GLN A 138 -7.57 -21.98 -9.25
C GLN A 138 -8.95 -21.30 -9.30
N GLN A 139 -9.84 -21.59 -8.36
CA GLN A 139 -11.14 -20.93 -8.18
C GLN A 139 -11.05 -19.76 -7.17
N GLY A 140 -9.85 -19.46 -6.68
CA GLY A 140 -9.58 -18.39 -5.73
C GLY A 140 -10.16 -18.63 -4.35
N ASN A 141 -10.32 -19.89 -3.94
CA ASN A 141 -10.64 -20.24 -2.56
C ASN A 141 -9.33 -20.42 -1.79
N LYS A 142 -9.22 -19.84 -0.59
CA LYS A 142 -8.07 -20.04 0.28
C LYS A 142 -8.06 -21.48 0.76
N ILE A 143 -6.96 -22.19 0.53
CA ILE A 143 -6.80 -23.61 0.91
C ILE A 143 -5.82 -23.80 2.08
N GLY A 144 -5.05 -22.77 2.42
CA GLY A 144 -4.20 -22.76 3.62
C GLY A 144 -3.21 -21.62 3.64
N THR A 145 -2.28 -21.70 4.59
CA THR A 145 -1.17 -20.75 4.78
C THR A 145 0.05 -21.50 5.29
N ASP A 146 1.25 -21.10 4.88
CA ASP A 146 2.50 -21.60 5.48
C ASP A 146 2.88 -20.84 6.75
N GLY A 147 2.15 -19.77 7.07
CA GLY A 147 2.40 -18.91 8.22
C GLY A 147 3.71 -18.12 8.13
N LYS A 148 4.36 -18.04 6.95
CA LYS A 148 5.51 -17.17 6.72
C LYS A 148 5.01 -15.74 6.47
N ASN A 149 5.68 -14.74 7.03
CA ASN A 149 5.30 -13.33 6.84
C ASN A 149 6.04 -12.73 5.63
N ASP A 150 5.66 -13.16 4.44
CA ASP A 150 6.29 -12.69 3.19
C ASP A 150 5.29 -12.15 2.15
N GLN A 151 3.99 -12.12 2.49
CA GLN A 151 2.90 -11.62 1.63
C GLN A 151 2.83 -12.32 0.27
N LYS A 152 3.41 -13.53 0.15
CA LYS A 152 3.35 -14.28 -1.08
C LYS A 152 2.00 -14.94 -1.21
N LEU A 153 1.55 -15.03 -2.45
CA LEU A 153 0.30 -15.67 -2.79
C LEU A 153 0.56 -16.74 -3.82
N TYR A 154 0.14 -17.96 -3.50
CA TYR A 154 0.37 -19.13 -4.32
C TYR A 154 -0.95 -19.67 -4.85
N VAL A 155 -0.97 -20.07 -6.11
CA VAL A 155 -2.07 -20.84 -6.71
C VAL A 155 -1.59 -22.28 -6.87
N VAL A 156 -2.27 -23.22 -6.22
CA VAL A 156 -1.99 -24.66 -6.33
C VAL A 156 -2.88 -25.22 -7.45
N THR A 157 -2.25 -25.89 -8.42
CA THR A 157 -2.91 -26.30 -9.66
C THR A 157 -3.24 -27.80 -9.70
N ASP A 158 -2.54 -28.63 -8.94
CA ASP A 158 -2.87 -30.05 -8.80
C ASP A 158 -4.02 -30.25 -7.80
N ALA A 159 -5.09 -30.88 -8.26
CA ALA A 159 -6.30 -31.10 -7.44
C ALA A 159 -6.05 -32.02 -6.23
N LYS A 160 -5.06 -32.92 -6.27
CA LYS A 160 -4.72 -33.79 -5.13
C LYS A 160 -3.95 -32.99 -4.08
N GLU A 161 -3.03 -32.12 -4.50
CA GLU A 161 -2.35 -31.18 -3.60
C GLU A 161 -3.36 -30.24 -2.93
N VAL A 162 -4.33 -29.69 -3.69
CA VAL A 162 -5.43 -28.88 -3.14
C VAL A 162 -6.20 -29.64 -2.06
N ALA A 163 -6.64 -30.87 -2.35
CA ALA A 163 -7.38 -31.68 -1.39
C ALA A 163 -6.54 -32.05 -0.15
N ALA A 164 -5.24 -32.27 -0.31
CA ALA A 164 -4.32 -32.53 0.79
C ALA A 164 -4.11 -31.27 1.66
N ALA A 165 -3.92 -30.11 1.03
CA ALA A 165 -3.79 -28.83 1.71
C ALA A 165 -5.04 -28.51 2.54
N GLN A 166 -6.24 -28.66 1.97
CA GLN A 166 -7.49 -28.44 2.68
C GLN A 166 -7.64 -29.35 3.91
N LYS A 167 -7.25 -30.63 3.81
CA LYS A 167 -7.26 -31.56 4.96
C LYS A 167 -6.28 -31.14 6.06
N THR A 168 -5.10 -30.65 5.70
CA THR A 168 -4.10 -30.14 6.65
C THR A 168 -4.63 -28.89 7.34
N THR A 169 -5.14 -27.93 6.57
CA THR A 169 -5.71 -26.68 7.09
C THR A 169 -6.93 -26.94 7.99
N ALA A 170 -7.79 -27.90 7.66
CA ALA A 170 -8.94 -28.28 8.48
C ALA A 170 -8.54 -28.83 9.87
N LYS A 171 -7.30 -29.30 10.03
CA LYS A 171 -6.72 -29.71 11.32
C LYS A 171 -6.05 -28.54 12.07
N GLY A 172 -6.15 -27.32 11.57
CA GLY A 172 -5.46 -26.14 12.10
C GLY A 172 -3.96 -26.14 11.86
N GLN A 173 -3.46 -26.98 10.95
CA GLN A 173 -2.04 -27.09 10.64
C GLN A 173 -1.65 -26.16 9.49
N LYS A 174 -0.42 -25.64 9.56
CA LYS A 174 0.17 -24.81 8.49
C LYS A 174 0.65 -25.71 7.34
N LEU A 175 0.61 -25.17 6.14
CA LEU A 175 1.15 -25.81 4.94
C LEU A 175 2.67 -25.73 4.92
N ASP A 176 3.28 -26.73 4.32
CA ASP A 176 4.71 -26.76 4.04
C ASP A 176 4.89 -26.41 2.56
N ALA A 177 5.22 -25.15 2.29
CA ALA A 177 5.37 -24.64 0.92
C ALA A 177 6.34 -25.49 0.08
N ASP A 178 7.40 -26.00 0.72
CA ASP A 178 8.48 -26.75 0.05
C ASP A 178 8.04 -28.17 -0.38
N LYS A 179 6.85 -28.62 0.04
CA LYS A 179 6.24 -29.90 -0.35
C LYS A 179 5.19 -29.77 -1.44
N MET A 180 4.76 -28.55 -1.76
CA MET A 180 3.91 -28.32 -2.92
C MET A 180 4.81 -28.35 -4.15
N THR A 181 4.32 -28.96 -5.24
CA THR A 181 5.05 -29.01 -6.52
C THR A 181 4.29 -28.34 -7.65
N SER A 182 3.00 -28.07 -7.45
CA SER A 182 2.10 -27.46 -8.43
C SER A 182 1.77 -26.00 -8.12
N GLU A 183 2.47 -25.40 -7.15
CA GLU A 183 2.29 -24.02 -6.73
C GLU A 183 2.87 -23.02 -7.73
N VAL A 184 2.08 -22.00 -8.02
CA VAL A 184 2.46 -20.88 -8.87
C VAL A 184 2.38 -19.62 -8.03
N LEU A 185 3.54 -18.98 -7.80
CA LEU A 185 3.62 -17.68 -7.13
C LEU A 185 2.96 -16.61 -8.01
N LEU A 186 2.00 -15.87 -7.45
CA LEU A 186 1.42 -14.70 -8.09
C LEU A 186 2.28 -13.45 -7.84
N ALA A 187 2.09 -12.44 -8.68
CA ALA A 187 2.72 -11.14 -8.51
C ALA A 187 2.33 -10.50 -7.16
N SER A 188 3.15 -9.54 -6.71
CA SER A 188 2.95 -8.87 -5.42
C SER A 188 1.59 -8.16 -5.37
N ASN A 189 1.17 -7.76 -4.16
CA ASN A 189 -0.04 -6.97 -4.01
C ASN A 189 0.02 -5.64 -4.79
N HIS A 190 1.17 -4.96 -4.78
CA HIS A 190 1.35 -3.72 -5.54
C HIS A 190 1.16 -3.95 -7.03
N VAL A 191 1.86 -4.94 -7.61
CA VAL A 191 1.76 -5.24 -9.05
C VAL A 191 0.33 -5.60 -9.45
N ARG A 192 -0.37 -6.41 -8.65
CA ARG A 192 -1.75 -6.81 -8.95
C ARG A 192 -2.75 -5.66 -8.83
N SER A 193 -2.51 -4.70 -7.94
CA SER A 193 -3.32 -3.49 -7.84
C SER A 193 -3.23 -2.68 -9.15
N GLU A 194 -2.01 -2.47 -9.66
CA GLU A 194 -1.80 -1.76 -10.94
C GLU A 194 -2.40 -2.53 -12.13
N MET A 195 -2.31 -3.87 -12.12
CA MET A 195 -3.02 -4.70 -13.11
C MET A 195 -4.55 -4.50 -13.04
N GLY A 196 -5.10 -4.26 -11.85
CA GLY A 196 -6.50 -3.89 -11.66
C GLY A 196 -6.85 -2.54 -12.27
N GLU A 197 -5.99 -1.53 -12.08
CA GLU A 197 -6.15 -0.21 -12.72
C GLU A 197 -6.11 -0.31 -14.25
N ALA A 198 -5.25 -1.18 -14.81
CA ALA A 198 -5.21 -1.44 -16.24
C ALA A 198 -6.51 -2.07 -16.77
N VAL A 199 -7.13 -2.99 -16.01
CA VAL A 199 -8.44 -3.57 -16.35
C VAL A 199 -9.51 -2.49 -16.36
N ASP A 200 -9.49 -1.61 -15.36
CA ASP A 200 -10.38 -0.47 -15.26
C ASP A 200 -10.23 0.51 -16.43
N ALA A 201 -8.98 0.81 -16.82
CA ALA A 201 -8.65 1.66 -17.95
C ALA A 201 -9.13 1.06 -19.28
N SER A 202 -8.88 -0.23 -19.51
CA SER A 202 -9.31 -0.97 -20.70
C SER A 202 -10.82 -0.92 -20.91
N ASN A 203 -11.59 -0.87 -19.81
CA ASN A 203 -13.05 -0.79 -19.83
C ASN A 203 -13.63 0.64 -19.91
N LYS A 204 -12.79 1.68 -19.90
CA LYS A 204 -13.20 3.10 -19.98
C LYS A 204 -12.86 3.69 -21.37
N PRO A 205 -13.56 4.74 -21.83
CA PRO A 205 -13.16 5.43 -23.06
C PRO A 205 -11.72 5.94 -23.00
N SER A 206 -10.97 5.77 -24.09
CA SER A 206 -9.58 6.17 -24.23
C SER A 206 -9.35 6.91 -25.54
N VAL A 207 -9.02 8.19 -25.44
CA VAL A 207 -8.65 9.02 -26.60
C VAL A 207 -7.37 8.51 -27.26
N LYS A 208 -6.41 8.03 -26.45
CA LYS A 208 -5.13 7.49 -26.94
C LYS A 208 -5.33 6.20 -27.74
N ALA A 209 -6.21 5.31 -27.26
CA ALA A 209 -6.54 4.07 -27.96
C ALA A 209 -7.50 4.28 -29.14
N GLY A 210 -8.21 5.42 -29.20
CA GLY A 210 -9.34 5.61 -30.12
C GLY A 210 -10.60 4.87 -29.70
N ASP A 211 -10.68 4.43 -28.43
CA ASP A 211 -11.85 3.75 -27.87
C ASP A 211 -12.84 4.78 -27.31
N LYS A 212 -14.00 4.93 -27.95
CA LYS A 212 -15.00 5.92 -27.55
C LYS A 212 -15.92 5.44 -26.42
N THR A 213 -16.02 4.13 -26.22
CA THR A 213 -16.98 3.52 -25.29
C THR A 213 -16.31 2.87 -24.09
N GLY A 214 -15.06 2.44 -24.26
CA GLY A 214 -14.40 1.50 -23.37
C GLY A 214 -14.72 0.06 -23.74
N GLY A 215 -13.85 -0.85 -23.32
CA GLY A 215 -14.04 -2.29 -23.49
C GLY A 215 -13.64 -2.80 -24.86
N TYR A 216 -12.85 -2.05 -25.64
CA TYR A 216 -12.36 -2.47 -26.96
C TYR A 216 -10.86 -2.32 -27.15
N HIS A 217 -10.11 -1.83 -26.18
CA HIS A 217 -8.66 -1.69 -26.28
C HIS A 217 -7.93 -2.43 -25.16
N GLU A 218 -6.72 -2.86 -25.45
CA GLU A 218 -5.86 -3.51 -24.46
C GLU A 218 -5.05 -2.45 -23.70
N GLU A 219 -4.89 -2.67 -22.41
CA GLU A 219 -3.97 -1.96 -21.53
C GLU A 219 -2.95 -2.96 -20.99
N GLY A 220 -1.81 -2.49 -20.51
CA GLY A 220 -0.77 -3.41 -20.02
C GLY A 220 0.55 -2.74 -19.78
N GLY A 221 1.56 -3.55 -19.49
CA GLY A 221 2.89 -3.06 -19.15
C GLY A 221 3.80 -4.17 -18.64
N TYR A 222 4.92 -3.77 -18.05
CA TYR A 222 5.84 -4.68 -17.39
C TYR A 222 6.01 -4.33 -15.92
N TYR A 223 6.46 -5.32 -15.16
CA TYR A 223 6.81 -5.13 -13.75
C TYR A 223 8.19 -5.74 -13.47
N GLY A 224 8.82 -5.30 -12.39
CA GLY A 224 10.13 -5.78 -11.97
C GLY A 224 10.74 -4.88 -10.93
N LYS A 225 12.05 -4.66 -11.00
CA LYS A 225 12.78 -3.81 -10.04
C LYS A 225 13.59 -2.74 -10.73
N ASN A 226 13.61 -1.55 -10.16
CA ASN A 226 14.50 -0.48 -10.62
C ASN A 226 15.97 -0.74 -10.17
N ALA A 227 16.88 0.16 -10.53
CA ALA A 227 18.29 0.10 -10.17
C ALA A 227 18.58 0.04 -8.65
N LYS A 228 17.67 0.58 -7.82
CA LYS A 228 17.76 0.58 -6.35
C LYS A 228 17.20 -0.70 -5.73
N GLY A 229 16.54 -1.54 -6.53
CA GLY A 229 15.87 -2.75 -6.07
C GLY A 229 14.42 -2.53 -5.63
N ASP A 230 13.87 -1.32 -5.79
CA ASP A 230 12.45 -1.07 -5.51
C ASP A 230 11.59 -1.73 -6.58
N GLU A 231 10.48 -2.32 -6.17
CA GLU A 231 9.48 -2.86 -7.09
C GLU A 231 8.85 -1.73 -7.92
N ILE A 232 8.70 -1.98 -9.22
CA ILE A 232 8.11 -1.04 -10.17
C ILE A 232 7.09 -1.74 -11.06
N VAL A 233 6.10 -0.96 -11.49
CA VAL A 233 5.17 -1.28 -12.58
C VAL A 233 5.23 -0.12 -13.57
N ILE A 234 5.41 -0.44 -14.84
CA ILE A 234 5.52 0.54 -15.92
C ILE A 234 4.49 0.21 -16.98
N ASP A 235 3.50 1.09 -17.10
CA ASP A 235 2.46 0.97 -18.11
C ASP A 235 3.03 1.24 -19.51
N ALA A 236 2.56 0.47 -20.47
CA ALA A 236 2.77 0.68 -21.89
C ALA A 236 1.75 1.68 -22.45
N ASN A 237 1.95 2.12 -23.70
CA ASN A 237 0.88 2.83 -24.39
C ASN A 237 -0.27 1.87 -24.68
N PRO A 238 -1.54 2.29 -24.51
CA PRO A 238 -2.67 1.43 -24.82
C PRO A 238 -2.62 0.94 -26.27
N GLY A 239 -3.07 -0.30 -26.47
CA GLY A 239 -3.33 -0.82 -27.81
C GLY A 239 -4.41 -0.02 -28.52
N GLY A 240 -4.36 0.04 -29.85
CA GLY A 240 -5.45 0.63 -30.63
C GLY A 240 -6.76 -0.12 -30.39
N ALA A 241 -7.87 0.60 -30.29
CA ALA A 241 -9.19 0.00 -30.12
C ALA A 241 -9.51 -0.98 -31.25
N TYR A 242 -10.15 -2.09 -30.90
CA TYR A 242 -10.62 -3.08 -31.84
C TYR A 242 -11.53 -2.45 -32.89
N VAL A 243 -11.21 -2.68 -34.15
CA VAL A 243 -12.06 -2.33 -35.29
C VAL A 243 -12.61 -3.62 -35.89
N LYS A 244 -13.93 -3.69 -36.04
CA LYS A 244 -14.61 -4.85 -36.61
C LYS A 244 -14.00 -5.26 -37.96
N GLY A 245 -13.65 -6.53 -38.09
CA GLY A 245 -13.01 -7.09 -39.30
C GLY A 245 -11.48 -7.00 -39.33
N THR A 246 -10.84 -6.52 -38.26
CA THR A 246 -9.37 -6.54 -38.09
C THR A 246 -8.91 -7.69 -37.19
N SER A 247 -7.59 -7.88 -37.09
CA SER A 247 -6.94 -8.97 -36.38
C SER A 247 -7.05 -8.93 -34.84
N GLY A 248 -7.78 -7.96 -34.27
CA GLY A 248 -7.86 -7.73 -32.81
C GLY A 248 -7.20 -6.42 -32.40
N ALA A 249 -7.44 -5.99 -31.15
CA ALA A 249 -6.57 -5.01 -30.50
C ALA A 249 -5.27 -5.71 -30.06
N SER A 250 -4.18 -4.97 -29.96
CA SER A 250 -2.88 -5.50 -29.50
C SER A 250 -2.06 -4.41 -28.85
N ILE A 251 -1.30 -4.78 -27.83
CA ILE A 251 -0.33 -3.94 -27.13
C ILE A 251 1.06 -4.60 -27.12
N ASP A 252 2.10 -3.77 -27.11
CA ASP A 252 3.44 -4.20 -26.71
C ASP A 252 3.72 -3.79 -25.25
N PRO A 253 3.59 -4.71 -24.28
CA PRO A 253 3.74 -4.40 -22.87
C PRO A 253 5.20 -4.07 -22.47
N THR A 254 6.19 -4.28 -23.34
CA THR A 254 7.60 -4.02 -23.00
C THR A 254 8.04 -2.60 -23.36
N THR A 255 7.19 -1.85 -24.06
CA THR A 255 7.43 -0.47 -24.49
C THR A 255 6.67 0.51 -23.58
N PRO A 256 7.37 1.26 -22.69
CA PRO A 256 6.74 2.23 -21.80
C PRO A 256 5.89 3.29 -22.51
N GLY A 257 4.74 3.64 -21.92
CA GLY A 257 3.81 4.65 -22.43
C GLY A 257 3.95 6.05 -21.81
N ASP A 258 4.88 6.23 -20.88
CA ASP A 258 5.06 7.50 -20.18
C ASP A 258 6.06 8.46 -20.85
N GLN A 259 6.18 9.66 -20.27
CA GLN A 259 7.06 10.71 -20.77
C GLN A 259 8.56 10.36 -20.79
N TYR A 260 8.95 9.28 -20.11
CA TYR A 260 10.33 8.82 -20.04
C TYR A 260 10.63 7.72 -21.05
N ALA A 261 9.69 7.37 -21.95
CA ALA A 261 9.85 6.31 -22.95
C ALA A 261 11.17 6.44 -23.75
N ASN A 262 11.58 7.67 -24.05
CA ASN A 262 12.79 7.97 -24.81
C ASN A 262 14.09 7.96 -23.96
N GLN A 263 14.00 7.81 -22.64
CA GLN A 263 15.14 7.83 -21.74
C GLN A 263 15.69 6.42 -21.49
N ALA A 264 16.05 5.75 -22.59
CA ALA A 264 16.49 4.36 -22.60
C ALA A 264 17.66 4.07 -21.63
N ALA A 265 18.54 5.04 -21.35
CA ALA A 265 19.74 4.82 -20.54
C ALA A 265 19.47 4.55 -19.05
N TRP A 266 18.49 5.21 -18.43
CA TRP A 266 18.15 4.91 -17.03
C TRP A 266 17.23 3.70 -16.92
N ARG A 267 16.30 3.55 -17.89
CA ARG A 267 15.40 2.39 -17.96
C ARG A 267 16.10 1.08 -18.28
N ALA A 268 17.24 1.14 -18.96
CA ALA A 268 18.09 -0.03 -19.16
C ALA A 268 18.57 -0.66 -17.84
N GLN A 269 18.44 0.06 -16.72
CA GLN A 269 18.77 -0.44 -15.38
C GLN A 269 17.61 -1.21 -14.73
N ASP A 270 16.40 -1.11 -15.29
CA ASP A 270 15.23 -1.86 -14.81
C ASP A 270 15.45 -3.36 -15.06
N LYS A 271 15.36 -4.14 -14.00
CA LYS A 271 15.33 -5.60 -14.06
C LYS A 271 13.88 -6.02 -14.24
N LYS A 272 13.47 -6.15 -15.50
CA LYS A 272 12.12 -6.60 -15.86
C LYS A 272 11.95 -8.07 -15.44
N GLU A 273 10.91 -8.35 -14.68
CA GLU A 273 10.62 -9.70 -14.17
C GLU A 273 9.51 -10.37 -14.98
N GLY A 274 8.49 -9.61 -15.39
CA GLY A 274 7.36 -10.13 -16.16
C GLY A 274 6.54 -9.04 -16.82
N THR A 275 5.49 -9.45 -17.53
CA THR A 275 4.57 -8.54 -18.25
C THR A 275 3.13 -8.84 -17.91
N PHE A 276 2.26 -7.87 -18.15
CA PHE A 276 0.83 -8.05 -18.10
C PHE A 276 0.15 -7.30 -19.22
N HIS A 277 -0.99 -7.81 -19.67
CA HIS A 277 -1.91 -7.06 -20.51
C HIS A 277 -3.34 -7.55 -20.35
N VAL A 278 -4.28 -6.67 -20.68
CA VAL A 278 -5.72 -6.89 -20.52
C VAL A 278 -6.31 -7.29 -21.86
N HIS A 279 -6.99 -8.44 -21.90
CA HIS A 279 -7.92 -8.72 -22.97
C HIS A 279 -9.26 -8.08 -22.58
N PHE A 280 -9.66 -7.07 -23.34
CA PHE A 280 -10.81 -6.20 -23.07
C PHE A 280 -12.14 -6.97 -22.95
N SER A 281 -13.13 -6.39 -22.27
CA SER A 281 -14.40 -7.07 -21.97
C SER A 281 -15.29 -7.33 -23.20
N GLY A 282 -15.18 -6.49 -24.25
CA GLY A 282 -15.99 -6.60 -25.46
C GLY A 282 -17.45 -6.17 -25.26
N ALA A 283 -17.72 -5.30 -24.28
CA ALA A 283 -19.03 -5.02 -23.67
C ALA A 283 -20.15 -4.49 -24.60
N ALA A 284 -19.99 -4.47 -25.93
CA ALA A 284 -21.04 -4.00 -26.85
C ALA A 284 -21.04 -4.60 -28.27
N ASP A 285 -20.40 -5.76 -28.58
CA ASP A 285 -20.49 -6.39 -29.93
C ASP A 285 -21.30 -7.71 -29.91
N PRO A 286 -22.62 -7.67 -30.17
CA PRO A 286 -23.44 -8.88 -30.27
C PRO A 286 -22.98 -9.75 -31.45
N GLY A 287 -22.42 -10.92 -31.13
CA GLY A 287 -22.05 -11.94 -32.13
C GLY A 287 -20.56 -12.15 -32.32
N TYR A 288 -19.69 -11.48 -31.55
CA TYR A 288 -18.26 -11.77 -31.53
C TYR A 288 -17.84 -12.31 -30.16
N VAL A 289 -17.17 -13.46 -30.16
CA VAL A 289 -16.53 -14.02 -28.95
C VAL A 289 -15.05 -13.66 -29.03
N PHE A 290 -14.62 -12.71 -28.20
CA PHE A 290 -13.23 -12.34 -28.09
C PHE A 290 -12.46 -13.41 -27.32
N GLN A 291 -11.26 -13.75 -27.78
CA GLN A 291 -10.38 -14.68 -27.07
C GLN A 291 -9.83 -14.00 -25.82
N MET A 292 -10.13 -14.53 -24.64
CA MET A 292 -9.65 -13.99 -23.36
C MET A 292 -8.36 -14.65 -22.85
N SER A 293 -8.03 -15.84 -23.35
CA SER A 293 -6.80 -16.54 -23.02
C SER A 293 -5.62 -16.00 -23.84
N PRO A 294 -4.36 -16.20 -23.38
CA PRO A 294 -3.19 -15.83 -24.16
C PRO A 294 -3.27 -16.37 -25.59
N SER A 295 -3.04 -15.50 -26.57
CA SER A 295 -2.94 -15.87 -27.98
C SER A 295 -1.68 -16.70 -28.24
N GLY A 296 -1.62 -17.33 -29.42
CA GLY A 296 -0.38 -17.98 -29.84
C GLY A 296 0.81 -17.02 -29.95
N ALA A 297 0.54 -15.72 -30.18
CA ALA A 297 1.58 -14.69 -30.17
C ALA A 297 2.08 -14.43 -28.74
N ASP A 298 1.19 -14.35 -27.75
CA ASP A 298 1.57 -14.15 -26.35
C ASP A 298 2.47 -15.26 -25.83
N LEU A 299 2.11 -16.51 -26.11
CA LEU A 299 2.90 -17.67 -25.71
C LEU A 299 4.28 -17.67 -26.36
N ARG A 300 4.38 -17.39 -27.67
CA ARG A 300 5.68 -17.26 -28.36
C ARG A 300 6.50 -16.09 -27.83
N ASN A 301 5.87 -14.94 -27.62
CA ASN A 301 6.52 -13.73 -27.13
C ASN A 301 7.06 -13.93 -25.71
N SER A 302 6.42 -14.73 -24.85
CA SER A 302 7.00 -15.07 -23.54
C SER A 302 8.38 -15.75 -23.65
N VAL A 303 8.57 -16.59 -24.67
CA VAL A 303 9.86 -17.27 -24.92
C VAL A 303 10.89 -16.26 -25.40
N THR A 304 10.49 -15.37 -26.32
CA THR A 304 11.35 -14.29 -26.81
C THR A 304 11.76 -13.34 -25.67
N ARG A 305 10.84 -12.95 -24.78
CA ARG A 305 11.12 -12.05 -23.66
C ARG A 305 12.15 -12.61 -22.69
N VAL A 306 12.17 -13.93 -22.46
CA VAL A 306 13.25 -14.57 -21.70
C VAL A 306 14.60 -14.35 -22.39
N THR A 307 14.68 -14.58 -23.71
CA THR A 307 15.96 -14.55 -24.43
C THR A 307 16.45 -13.15 -24.77
N THR A 308 15.55 -12.20 -25.00
CA THR A 308 15.88 -10.83 -25.42
C THR A 308 15.88 -9.82 -24.27
N GLU A 309 15.04 -10.03 -23.25
CA GLU A 309 14.85 -9.08 -22.15
C GLU A 309 15.16 -9.67 -20.76
N GLY A 310 15.50 -10.96 -20.67
CA GLY A 310 15.84 -11.62 -19.40
C GLY A 310 14.67 -11.82 -18.44
N MET A 311 13.43 -11.67 -18.91
CA MET A 311 12.22 -11.80 -18.09
C MET A 311 11.92 -13.28 -17.78
N THR A 312 12.41 -13.78 -16.65
CA THR A 312 12.22 -15.19 -16.24
C THR A 312 11.02 -15.42 -15.32
N GLY A 313 10.33 -14.35 -14.93
CA GLY A 313 9.14 -14.40 -14.09
C GLY A 313 7.88 -14.82 -14.85
N ASN A 314 6.74 -14.59 -14.21
CA ASN A 314 5.44 -14.90 -14.79
C ASN A 314 4.94 -13.76 -15.68
N HIS A 315 4.14 -14.12 -16.68
CA HIS A 315 3.39 -13.17 -17.48
C HIS A 315 1.90 -13.36 -17.22
N TYR A 316 1.12 -12.30 -17.39
CA TYR A 316 -0.30 -12.26 -17.05
C TYR A 316 -1.15 -11.77 -18.21
N VAL A 317 -2.19 -12.53 -18.56
CA VAL A 317 -3.30 -12.01 -19.34
C VAL A 317 -4.49 -11.83 -18.41
N LEU A 318 -5.02 -10.62 -18.32
CA LEU A 318 -6.21 -10.29 -17.55
C LEU A 318 -7.42 -10.31 -18.49
N GLY A 319 -8.17 -11.40 -18.49
CA GLY A 319 -9.38 -11.57 -19.29
C GLY A 319 -10.57 -10.85 -18.66
N ALA A 320 -10.79 -9.59 -19.03
CA ALA A 320 -11.87 -8.78 -18.47
C ALA A 320 -13.26 -9.32 -18.86
N GLY A 321 -13.38 -9.94 -20.04
CA GLY A 321 -14.65 -10.49 -20.55
C GLY A 321 -15.08 -11.81 -19.91
N ASN A 322 -14.16 -12.56 -19.29
CA ASN A 322 -14.45 -13.86 -18.68
C ASN A 322 -14.03 -13.97 -17.21
N ASN A 323 -13.69 -12.85 -16.57
CA ASN A 323 -13.23 -12.78 -15.19
C ASN A 323 -12.09 -13.75 -14.87
N THR A 324 -11.14 -13.95 -15.79
CA THR A 324 -10.04 -14.92 -15.62
C THR A 324 -8.69 -14.28 -15.84
N VAL A 325 -7.78 -14.45 -14.89
CA VAL A 325 -6.35 -14.18 -15.03
C VAL A 325 -5.66 -15.45 -15.46
N TYR A 326 -4.88 -15.37 -16.53
CA TYR A 326 -4.04 -16.44 -17.03
C TYR A 326 -2.60 -16.13 -16.67
N VAL A 327 -1.99 -17.01 -15.88
CA VAL A 327 -0.55 -16.94 -15.55
C VAL A 327 0.18 -17.84 -16.52
N TYR A 328 1.14 -17.30 -17.25
CA TYR A 328 1.87 -18.05 -18.26
C TYR A 328 3.36 -17.71 -18.25
N LYS A 329 4.18 -18.68 -18.64
CA LYS A 329 5.64 -18.51 -18.81
C LYS A 329 6.20 -19.59 -19.74
N PRO A 330 7.45 -19.45 -20.20
CA PRO A 330 8.13 -20.54 -20.89
C PRO A 330 8.38 -21.73 -19.96
N VAL A 331 7.90 -22.91 -20.37
CA VAL A 331 8.19 -24.20 -19.75
C VAL A 331 8.85 -25.07 -20.82
N ASN A 332 10.09 -25.51 -20.56
CA ASN A 332 10.89 -26.27 -21.53
C ASN A 332 10.98 -25.58 -22.92
N GLY A 333 11.11 -24.25 -22.94
CA GLY A 333 11.21 -23.46 -24.18
C GLY A 333 9.87 -23.21 -24.89
N VAL A 334 8.74 -23.59 -24.29
CA VAL A 334 7.40 -23.39 -24.87
C VAL A 334 6.56 -22.53 -23.93
N GLY A 335 6.02 -21.42 -24.44
CA GLY A 335 5.08 -20.60 -23.69
C GLY A 335 3.86 -21.41 -23.28
N THR A 336 3.61 -21.50 -21.98
CA THR A 336 2.60 -22.38 -21.39
C THR A 336 1.81 -21.62 -20.34
N VAL A 337 0.48 -21.75 -20.37
CA VAL A 337 -0.37 -21.31 -19.25
C VAL A 337 -0.15 -22.28 -18.10
N ILE A 338 0.39 -21.77 -16.99
CA ILE A 338 0.77 -22.57 -15.82
C ILE A 338 -0.28 -22.51 -14.71
N ALA A 339 -1.11 -21.47 -14.67
CA ALA A 339 -2.21 -21.36 -13.72
C ALA A 339 -3.30 -20.41 -14.25
N THR A 340 -4.49 -20.52 -13.67
CA THR A 340 -5.57 -19.55 -13.83
C THR A 340 -6.10 -19.12 -12.47
N PHE A 341 -6.66 -17.91 -12.40
CA PHE A 341 -7.24 -17.37 -11.19
C PHE A 341 -8.41 -16.42 -11.51
N PRO A 342 -9.45 -16.28 -10.65
CA PRO A 342 -10.52 -15.33 -10.90
C PRO A 342 -10.01 -13.88 -10.81
N LEU A 343 -10.33 -13.06 -11.81
CA LEU A 343 -9.82 -11.69 -11.94
C LEU A 343 -10.30 -10.78 -10.80
N ASP A 344 -11.59 -10.80 -10.51
CA ASP A 344 -12.23 -10.09 -9.41
C ASP A 344 -11.56 -10.36 -8.06
N LYS A 345 -11.11 -11.60 -7.82
CA LYS A 345 -10.35 -11.96 -6.62
C LYS A 345 -8.88 -11.56 -6.74
N PHE A 346 -8.27 -11.74 -7.91
CA PHE A 346 -6.85 -11.50 -8.15
C PHE A 346 -6.40 -10.09 -7.74
N VAL A 347 -7.19 -9.08 -8.11
CA VAL A 347 -6.85 -7.66 -7.92
C VAL A 347 -7.17 -7.12 -6.53
N ILE A 348 -7.97 -7.83 -5.73
CA ILE A 348 -8.41 -7.36 -4.39
C ILE A 348 -7.85 -8.17 -3.21
N ILE A 349 -7.33 -9.37 -3.47
CA ILE A 349 -6.95 -10.28 -2.40
C ILE A 349 -5.70 -9.77 -1.67
N GLN A 350 -5.77 -9.71 -0.34
CA GLN A 350 -4.75 -9.09 0.52
C GLN A 350 -4.64 -7.54 0.39
N VAL A 351 -5.59 -6.88 -0.27
CA VAL A 351 -5.73 -5.39 -0.30
C VAL A 351 -6.52 -4.85 0.90
N LYS A 352 -7.27 -5.72 1.60
CA LYS A 352 -8.19 -5.35 2.69
C LYS A 352 -7.58 -5.38 4.08
#